data_AF-A0A7C3V6X5-F1
#
_entry.id   AF-A0A7C3V6X5-F1
#
_cell.length_a   1.000
_cell.length_b   1.000
_cell.length_c   1.000
_cell.angle_alpha   90.00
_cell.angle_beta   90.00
_cell.angle_gamma   90.00
#
_symmetry.space_group_name_H-M   'P 1'
#
loop_
_entity.id
_entity.type
_entity.pdbx_description
1 polymer ?
#
loop_
_entity_poly.entity_id
_entity_poly.type
_entity_poly.pdbx_seq_one_letter_code
_entity_poly.pdbx_strand_id
1 'polypeptide(L)' 'MEPDKALQDIRRSLHELAQPLAAVTGIVDLMLMEQQRDSPLYEEIQLINERLEKILEIVARIQAIIREASG' A
#
# COMPACT_ATOMS: atom_id res chain seq x y z
N MET A 1 -19.48 14.41 15.01
CA MET A 1 -19.29 13.29 14.06
C MET A 1 -19.56 12.02 14.82
N GLU A 2 -20.45 11.17 14.33
CA GLU A 2 -20.65 9.84 14.93
C GLU A 2 -19.41 8.99 14.62
N PRO A 3 -18.76 8.40 15.62
CA PRO A 3 -17.51 7.63 15.45
C PRO A 3 -17.68 6.47 14.46
N ASP A 4 -18.86 5.87 14.41
CA ASP A 4 -19.18 4.76 13.50
C ASP A 4 -19.14 5.19 12.03
N LYS A 5 -19.60 6.40 11.72
CA LYS A 5 -19.55 6.95 10.36
C LYS A 5 -18.11 7.21 9.92
N ALA A 6 -17.28 7.75 10.81
CA ALA A 6 -15.87 7.98 10.53
C ALA A 6 -15.11 6.66 10.27
N LEU A 7 -15.38 5.60 11.05
CA LEU A 7 -14.79 4.27 10.83
C LEU A 7 -15.24 3.64 9.51
N GLN A 8 -16.51 3.82 9.12
CA GLN A 8 -17.02 3.39 7.82
C GLN A 8 -16.35 4.12 6.66
N ASP A 9 -16.22 5.44 6.76
CA ASP A 9 -15.56 6.27 5.75
C ASP A 9 -14.10 5.85 5.56
N ILE A 10 -13.35 5.65 6.66
CA ILE A 10 -11.95 5.19 6.60
C ILE A 10 -11.87 3.79 5.98
N ARG A 11 -12.75 2.85 6.37
CA ARG A 11 -12.77 1.50 5.81
C ARG A 11 -12.98 1.53 4.29
N ARG A 12 -13.90 2.37 3.82
CA ARG A 12 -14.17 2.56 2.40
C ARG A 12 -12.94 3.13 1.68
N SER A 13 -12.33 4.19 2.20
CA SER A 13 -11.14 4.79 1.60
C SER A 13 -9.96 3.80 1.51
N LEU A 14 -9.75 2.98 2.53
CA LEU A 14 -8.69 1.95 2.51
C LEU A 14 -8.98 0.85 1.48
N HIS A 15 -10.24 0.50 1.28
CA HIS A 15 -10.64 -0.46 0.25
C HIS A 15 -10.42 0.11 -1.16
N GLU A 16 -10.82 1.37 -1.38
CA GLU A 16 -10.62 2.09 -2.65
C GLU A 16 -9.12 2.30 -2.94
N LEU A 17 -8.29 2.47 -1.91
CA LEU A 17 -6.83 2.62 -2.04
C LEU A 17 -6.11 1.29 -2.36
N ALA A 18 -6.67 0.14 -1.99
CA ALA A 18 -6.02 -1.16 -2.16
C ALA A 18 -5.77 -1.50 -3.64
N GLN A 19 -6.72 -1.19 -4.52
CA GLN A 19 -6.62 -1.47 -5.95
C GLN A 19 -5.48 -0.69 -6.64
N PRO A 20 -5.40 0.65 -6.55
CA PRO A 20 -4.32 1.40 -7.17
C PRO A 20 -2.95 1.06 -6.55
N LEU A 21 -2.87 0.78 -5.24
CA LEU A 21 -1.62 0.34 -4.63
C LEU A 21 -1.15 -1.00 -5.22
N ALA A 22 -2.04 -1.99 -5.34
CA ALA A 22 -1.68 -3.28 -5.93
C ALA A 22 -1.21 -3.14 -7.39
N ALA A 23 -1.85 -2.27 -8.17
CA ALA A 23 -1.46 -1.99 -9.55
C ALA A 23 -0.05 -1.36 -9.62
N VAL A 24 0.22 -0.35 -8.79
CA VAL A 24 1.53 0.32 -8.78
C VAL A 24 2.62 -0.62 -8.28
N THR A 25 2.38 -1.41 -7.23
CA THR A 25 3.33 -2.43 -6.76
C THR A 25 3.67 -3.44 -7.85
N GLY A 26 2.66 -3.98 -8.54
CA GLY A 26 2.90 -4.92 -9.63
C GLY A 26 3.71 -4.32 -10.80
N ILE A 27 3.50 -3.04 -11.13
CA ILE A 27 4.30 -2.35 -12.15
C ILE A 27 5.75 -2.20 -11.70
N VAL A 28 5.98 -1.80 -10.45
CA VAL A 28 7.33 -1.62 -9.90
C VAL A 28 8.07 -2.96 -9.82
N ASP A 29 7.39 -4.04 -9.46
CA ASP A 29 7.96 -5.40 -9.49
C ASP A 29 8.42 -5.80 -10.90
N LEU A 30 7.59 -5.55 -11.92
CA LEU A 30 7.95 -5.81 -13.32
C LEU A 30 9.16 -4.98 -13.74
N MET A 31 9.19 -3.70 -13.37
CA MET A 31 10.34 -2.84 -13.66
C MET A 31 11.63 -3.39 -13.02
N LEU A 32 11.60 -3.88 -11.78
CA LEU A 32 12.76 -4.50 -11.15
C LEU A 32 13.24 -5.77 -11.88
N MET A 33 12.31 -6.57 -12.40
CA MET A 33 12.65 -7.78 -13.16
C MET A 33 13.35 -7.47 -14.49
N GLU A 34 13.02 -6.34 -15.11
CA GLU A 34 13.56 -5.93 -16.41
C GLU A 34 14.89 -5.15 -16.31
N GLN A 35 15.22 -4.57 -15.14
CA GLN A 35 16.43 -3.77 -14.96
C GLN A 35 17.67 -4.59 -14.63
N GLN A 36 18.84 -4.12 -15.07
CA GLN A 36 20.13 -4.65 -14.65
C GLN A 36 20.43 -4.24 -13.22
N ARG A 37 20.83 -5.18 -12.37
CA ARG A 37 21.05 -4.94 -10.92
C ARG A 37 22.11 -3.89 -10.59
N ASP A 38 23.12 -3.74 -11.44
CA ASP A 38 24.20 -2.76 -11.24
C ASP A 38 23.85 -1.36 -11.78
N SER A 39 22.61 -1.17 -12.27
CA SER A 39 22.13 0.11 -12.78
C SER A 39 21.68 1.01 -11.62
N PRO A 40 22.05 2.31 -11.61
CA PRO A 40 21.48 3.28 -10.67
C PRO A 40 19.94 3.32 -10.68
N LEU A 41 19.34 3.02 -11.85
CA LEU A 41 17.89 2.96 -11.98
C LEU A 41 17.29 1.79 -11.18
N TYR A 42 18.01 0.67 -11.05
CA TYR A 42 17.57 -0.46 -10.24
C TYR A 42 17.49 -0.06 -8.76
N GLU A 43 18.50 0.65 -8.24
CA GLU A 43 18.51 1.14 -6.86
C GLU A 43 17.33 2.09 -6.58
N GLU A 44 17.03 2.99 -7.52
CA GLU A 44 15.89 3.90 -7.40
C GLU A 44 14.55 3.16 -7.39
N ILE A 45 14.36 2.20 -8.29
CA ILE A 45 13.12 1.39 -8.35
C ILE A 45 13.00 0.51 -7.10
N GLN A 46 14.12 -0.04 -6.61
CA GLN A 46 14.13 -0.84 -5.38
C GLN A 46 13.69 0.01 -4.18
N LEU A 47 14.19 1.24 -4.06
CA LEU A 47 13.77 2.16 -3.01
C LEU A 47 12.27 2.50 -3.10
N ILE A 48 11.73 2.64 -4.32
CA ILE A 48 10.29 2.84 -4.53
C ILE A 48 9.51 1.61 -4.05
N ASN A 49 9.98 0.40 -4.40
CA ASN A 49 9.36 -0.86 -3.98
C ASN A 49 9.29 -0.97 -2.45
N GLU A 50 10.41 -0.78 -1.76
CA GLU A 50 10.49 -0.81 -0.29
C GLU A 50 9.55 0.21 0.39
N ARG A 51 9.32 1.37 -0.25
CA ARG A 51 8.36 2.37 0.25
C ARG A 51 6.92 1.93 0.03
N LEU A 52 6.61 1.30 -1.11
CA LEU A 52 5.28 0.75 -1.39
C LEU A 52 4.92 -0.37 -0.42
N GLU A 53 5.87 -1.26 -0.10
CA GLU A 53 5.69 -2.30 0.92
C GLU A 53 5.33 -1.71 2.29
N LYS A 54 6.03 -0.66 2.72
CA LYS A 54 5.72 0.05 3.97
C LYS A 54 4.33 0.66 3.97
N ILE A 55 3.89 1.22 2.84
CA ILE A 55 2.54 1.78 2.71
C ILE A 55 1.50 0.66 2.84
N LEU A 56 1.72 -0.49 2.19
CA LEU A 56 0.84 -1.65 2.30
C LEU A 56 0.75 -2.16 3.74
N GLU A 57 1.87 -2.21 4.47
CA GLU A 57 1.88 -2.58 5.88
C GLU A 57 1.04 -1.60 6.74
N ILE A 58 1.20 -0.29 6.52
CA ILE A 58 0.43 0.73 7.24
C ILE A 58 -1.07 0.57 6.96
N VAL A 59 -1.46 0.40 5.70
CA VAL A 59 -2.86 0.18 5.31
C VAL A 59 -3.42 -1.07 6.00
N ALA A 60 -2.68 -2.17 6.00
CA ALA A 60 -3.09 -3.41 6.66
C ALA A 60 -3.27 -3.24 8.18
N ARG A 61 -2.36 -2.51 8.83
CA ARG A 61 -2.45 -2.18 10.27
C ARG A 61 -3.68 -1.34 10.59
N ILE A 62 -3.99 -0.32 9.78
CA ILE A 62 -5.19 0.50 9.99
C ILE A 62 -6.46 -0.36 9.82
N GLN A 63 -6.49 -1.24 8.82
CA GLN A 63 -7.62 -2.18 8.63
C GLN A 63 -7.78 -3.16 9.81
N ALA A 64 -6.69 -3.60 10.44
CA ALA A 64 -6.74 -4.43 11.64
C ALA A 64 -7.36 -3.66 12.81
N ILE A 65 -6.88 -2.44 13.08
CA ILE A 65 -7.39 -1.58 14.16
C ILE A 65 -8.89 -1.30 13.98
N ILE A 66 -9.34 -1.01 12.75
CA ILE A 66 -10.77 -0.77 12.49
C ILE A 66 -11.62 -2.02 12.73
N ARG A 67 -11.11 -3.20 12.38
CA ARG A 67 -11.81 -4.48 12.62
C ARG A 67 -11.96 -4.75 14.12
N GLU A 68 -10.91 -4.53 14.89
CA GLU A 68 -10.93 -4.66 16.36
C GLU A 68 -11.85 -3.63 17.01
N ALA A 69 -11.90 -2.39 16.50
CA ALA A 69 -12.77 -1.35 17.04
C ALA A 69 -14.27 -1.53 16.69
N SER A 70 -14.60 -2.39 15.71
CA SER A 70 -15.98 -2.62 15.26
C SER A 70 -16.57 -3.97 15.74
N GLY A 71 -15.80 -4.77 16.48
CA GLY A 71 -16.22 -6.05 17.05
C GLY A 71 -16.46 -5.94 18.54
#